data_AF-A0A2G1YNL0-F1
#
_entry.id   AF-A0A2G1YNL0-F1
#
_cell.length_a   1.000
_cell.length_b   1.000
_cell.length_c   1.000
_cell.angle_alpha   90.00
_cell.angle_beta   90.00
_cell.angle_gamma   90.00
#
_symmetry.space_group_name_H-M   'P 1'
#
loop_
_entity.id
_entity.type
_entity.pdbx_description
1 polymer ?
#
loop_
_entity_poly.entity_id
_entity_poly.type
_entity_poly.pdbx_seq_one_letter_code
_entity_poly.pdbx_strand_id
1 'polypeptide(L)'
;MSKIGLFYASSTGNTELIANKIKETMSGADIELHNVADYSEDAMDQYEFIIIRVSTWGEGDLQDDWEDYLPNINKTDFSSKTVALFGLGLSKLLRTL
;
A
#
# COMPACT_ATOMS: atom_id res chain seq x y z
N MET A 1 -1.80 -1.75 22.02
CA MET A 1 -1.26 -0.72 21.11
C MET A 1 -2.22 -0.59 19.95
N SER A 2 -2.31 0.57 19.31
CA SER A 2 -3.13 0.71 18.10
C SER A 2 -2.48 -0.05 16.95
N LYS A 3 -3.27 -0.85 16.24
CA LYS A 3 -2.83 -1.71 15.14
C LYS A 3 -2.69 -0.88 13.86
N ILE A 4 -1.66 -1.15 13.07
CA ILE A 4 -1.39 -0.48 11.80
C ILE A 4 -1.61 -1.48 10.66
N GLY A 5 -2.49 -1.13 9.72
CA GLY A 5 -2.70 -1.92 8.50
C GLY A 5 -1.80 -1.40 7.39
N LEU A 6 -0.87 -2.22 6.92
CA LEU A 6 -0.02 -1.91 5.77
C LEU A 6 -0.51 -2.69 4.54
N PHE A 7 -1.07 -1.97 3.59
CA PHE A 7 -1.65 -2.49 2.36
C PHE A 7 -0.68 -2.32 1.20
N TYR A 8 -0.48 -3.37 0.41
CA TYR A 8 0.46 -3.39 -0.71
C TYR A 8 -0.03 -4.30 -1.84
N ALA A 9 0.52 -4.13 -3.04
CA ALA A 9 0.42 -5.12 -4.12
C ALA A 9 1.70 -5.16 -4.96
N SER A 10 2.04 -6.37 -5.43
CA SER A 10 3.39 -6.71 -5.85
C SER A 10 3.38 -7.73 -6.99
N SER A 11 3.72 -7.29 -8.21
CA SER A 11 3.88 -8.22 -9.34
C SER A 11 5.24 -8.94 -9.35
N THR A 12 6.31 -8.31 -8.85
CA THR A 12 7.69 -8.84 -8.92
C THR A 12 8.40 -8.94 -7.56
N GLY A 13 7.66 -8.86 -6.45
CA GLY A 13 8.19 -9.02 -5.08
C GLY A 13 8.89 -7.79 -4.47
N ASN A 14 9.27 -6.78 -5.26
CA ASN A 14 10.00 -5.60 -4.73
C ASN A 14 9.18 -4.82 -3.70
N THR A 15 7.90 -4.60 -4.00
CA THR A 15 6.91 -4.00 -3.10
C THR A 15 6.84 -4.73 -1.78
N GLU A 16 6.65 -6.05 -1.83
CA GLU A 16 6.45 -6.92 -0.69
C GLU A 16 7.70 -6.96 0.19
N LEU A 17 8.88 -7.01 -0.42
CA LEU A 17 10.16 -6.95 0.29
C LEU A 17 10.26 -5.66 1.12
N ILE A 18 9.90 -4.51 0.54
CA ILE A 18 9.90 -3.25 1.28
C ILE A 18 8.82 -3.21 2.37
N ALA A 19 7.63 -3.76 2.12
CA ALA A 19 6.57 -3.85 3.13
C ALA A 19 7.03 -4.66 4.35
N ASN A 20 7.65 -5.83 4.13
CA ASN A 20 8.27 -6.64 5.18
C ASN A 20 9.38 -5.88 5.92
N LYS A 21 10.25 -5.18 5.19
CA LYS A 21 11.34 -4.40 5.79
C LYS A 21 10.83 -3.26 6.68
N ILE A 22 9.71 -2.61 6.33
CA ILE A 22 9.07 -1.60 7.18
C ILE A 22 8.57 -2.23 8.47
N LYS A 23 7.87 -3.36 8.38
CA LYS A 23 7.40 -4.10 9.56
C LYS A 23 8.56 -4.50 10.48
N GLU A 24 9.67 -5.00 9.93
CA GLU A 24 10.87 -5.35 10.70
C GLU A 24 11.53 -4.15 11.37
N THR A 25 11.64 -3.02 10.65
CA THR A 25 12.28 -1.80 11.15
C THR A 25 11.44 -1.16 12.26
N MET A 26 10.12 -1.28 12.17
CA MET A 26 9.15 -0.77 13.15
C MET A 26 8.73 -1.87 14.15
N SER A 27 9.67 -2.66 14.65
CA SER A 27 9.39 -3.82 15.53
C SER A 27 8.66 -3.48 16.85
N GLY A 28 8.63 -2.22 17.26
CA GLY A 28 7.82 -1.73 18.39
C GLY A 28 6.36 -1.39 18.05
N ALA A 29 5.98 -1.47 16.77
CA ALA A 29 4.63 -1.22 16.28
C ALA A 29 3.94 -2.54 15.88
N ASP A 30 2.64 -2.60 16.10
CA ASP A 30 1.81 -3.75 15.70
C ASP A 30 1.34 -3.57 14.25
N ILE A 31 2.14 -4.07 13.30
CA ILE A 31 1.91 -3.93 11.85
C ILE A 31 1.44 -5.26 11.25
N GLU A 32 0.28 -5.22 10.60
CA GLU A 32 -0.23 -6.29 9.74
C GLU A 32 -0.08 -5.94 8.27
N LEU A 33 0.44 -6.91 7.51
CA LEU A 33 0.66 -6.78 6.08
C LEU A 33 -0.54 -7.37 5.34
N HIS A 34 -1.11 -6.60 4.43
CA HIS A 34 -2.25 -6.98 3.60
C HIS A 34 -1.86 -6.83 2.13
N ASN A 35 -1.81 -7.94 1.40
CA ASN A 35 -1.68 -7.90 -0.05
C ASN A 35 -3.07 -7.65 -0.65
N VAL A 36 -3.32 -6.51 -1.30
CA VAL A 36 -4.67 -6.19 -1.78
C VAL A 36 -5.20 -7.17 -2.83
N ALA A 37 -4.32 -7.95 -3.47
CA ALA A 37 -4.71 -9.05 -4.35
C ALA A 37 -5.43 -10.22 -3.62
N ASP A 38 -5.15 -10.40 -2.32
CA ASP A 38 -5.62 -11.55 -1.54
C ASP A 38 -6.75 -11.22 -0.55
N TYR A 39 -7.06 -9.94 -0.34
CA TYR A 39 -7.91 -9.48 0.77
C TYR A 39 -9.20 -8.79 0.33
N SER A 40 -10.21 -8.88 1.18
CA SER A 40 -11.57 -8.39 0.94
C SER A 40 -11.71 -6.87 1.00
N GLU A 41 -12.81 -6.38 0.45
CA GLU A 41 -13.22 -4.97 0.33
C GLU A 41 -13.07 -4.15 1.62
N ASP A 42 -13.32 -4.76 2.79
CA ASP A 42 -13.50 -4.04 4.06
C ASP A 42 -12.27 -4.06 4.98
N ALA A 43 -11.13 -4.59 4.51
CA ALA A 43 -9.96 -4.79 5.36
C ALA A 43 -9.42 -3.46 5.94
N MET A 44 -9.48 -2.36 5.16
CA MET A 44 -9.04 -1.03 5.61
C MET A 44 -9.93 -0.42 6.71
N ASP A 45 -11.19 -0.84 6.81
CA ASP A 45 -12.13 -0.29 7.80
C ASP A 45 -11.73 -0.64 9.23
N GLN A 46 -11.00 -1.74 9.41
CA GLN A 46 -10.57 -2.25 10.71
C GLN A 46 -9.43 -1.44 11.36
N TYR A 47 -8.84 -0.48 10.63
CA TYR A 47 -7.64 0.23 11.07
C TYR A 47 -7.87 1.73 11.22
N GLU A 48 -7.37 2.31 12.30
CA GLU A 48 -7.25 3.77 12.48
C GLU A 48 -5.96 4.31 11.82
N PHE A 49 -4.91 3.49 11.80
CA PHE A 49 -3.61 3.82 11.19
C PHE A 49 -3.39 2.93 9.97
N ILE A 50 -3.23 3.54 8.81
CA ILE A 50 -3.10 2.85 7.53
C ILE A 50 -1.82 3.29 6.84
N ILE A 51 -1.10 2.33 6.28
CA ILE A 51 0.00 2.57 5.37
C ILE A 51 -0.39 1.98 4.01
N ILE A 52 -0.42 2.81 2.97
CA ILE A 52 -0.66 2.38 1.59
C ILE A 52 0.66 2.39 0.84
N ARG A 53 1.03 1.22 0.31
CA ARG A 53 2.20 1.04 -0.53
C ARG A 53 1.78 0.76 -1.97
N VAL A 54 2.08 1.71 -2.86
CA VAL A 54 1.72 1.63 -4.27
C VAL A 54 2.94 1.70 -5.18
N SER A 55 2.96 0.99 -6.29
CA SER A 55 4.02 1.13 -7.30
C SER A 55 3.44 1.77 -8.53
N THR A 56 4.24 2.62 -9.17
CA THR A 56 3.90 3.20 -10.46
C THR A 56 4.45 2.31 -11.58
N TRP A 57 3.61 2.04 -12.57
CA TRP A 57 3.90 1.24 -13.75
C TRP A 57 3.69 2.06 -15.02
N GLY A 58 4.20 1.57 -16.16
CA GLY A 58 4.00 2.19 -17.47
C GLY A 58 4.35 3.69 -17.48
N GLU A 59 3.37 4.50 -17.90
CA GLU A 59 3.46 5.96 -18.01
C GLU A 59 2.84 6.69 -16.79
N GLY A 60 2.75 6.04 -15.64
CA GLY A 60 2.13 6.63 -14.45
C GLY A 60 0.99 5.80 -13.87
N ASP A 61 0.71 4.65 -14.45
CA ASP A 61 -0.38 3.76 -14.07
C ASP A 61 -0.15 3.13 -12.70
N LEU A 62 -1.24 2.69 -12.07
CA LEU A 62 -1.15 1.89 -10.87
C LEU A 62 -0.70 0.48 -11.23
N GLN A 63 -0.35 -0.30 -10.20
CA GLN A 63 -0.20 -1.73 -10.40
C GLN A 63 -1.59 -2.37 -10.54
N ASP A 64 -1.72 -3.41 -11.36
CA ASP A 64 -3.00 -4.03 -11.74
C ASP A 64 -3.93 -4.33 -10.54
N ASP A 65 -3.42 -4.96 -9.47
CA ASP A 65 -4.25 -5.28 -8.29
C ASP A 65 -4.70 -4.01 -7.53
N TRP A 66 -3.90 -2.93 -7.58
CA TRP A 66 -4.32 -1.64 -7.04
C TRP A 66 -5.41 -0.98 -7.89
N GLU A 67 -5.37 -1.13 -9.22
CA GLU A 67 -6.45 -0.65 -10.10
C GLU A 67 -7.76 -1.36 -9.78
N ASP A 68 -7.70 -2.68 -9.63
CA ASP A 68 -8.86 -3.50 -9.28
C ASP A 68 -9.40 -3.16 -7.88
N TYR A 69 -8.53 -2.75 -6.95
CA TYR A 69 -8.89 -2.39 -5.57
C TYR A 69 -9.34 -0.92 -5.39
N LEU A 70 -9.15 -0.05 -6.38
CA LEU A 70 -9.57 1.37 -6.30
C LEU A 70 -11.04 1.58 -5.91
N PRO A 71 -12.01 0.79 -6.43
CA PRO A 71 -13.42 0.93 -6.02
C PRO A 71 -13.64 0.73 -4.52
N ASN A 72 -12.82 -0.10 -3.86
CA ASN A 72 -12.89 -0.34 -2.42
C ASN A 72 -12.39 0.88 -1.65
N ILE A 73 -11.25 1.45 -2.07
CA ILE A 73 -10.72 2.70 -1.50
C ILE A 73 -11.76 3.82 -1.56
N ASN A 74 -12.50 3.92 -2.68
CA ASN A 74 -13.53 4.95 -2.85
C ASN A 74 -14.74 4.78 -1.92
N LYS A 75 -14.97 3.57 -1.38
CA LYS A 75 -16.04 3.28 -0.42
C LYS A 75 -15.58 3.45 1.03
N THR A 76 -14.28 3.31 1.30
CA THR A 76 -13.70 3.42 2.65
C THR A 76 -13.85 4.84 3.21
N ASP A 77 -14.35 4.96 4.44
CA ASP A 77 -14.37 6.24 5.16
C ASP A 77 -13.03 6.50 5.85
N PHE A 78 -12.31 7.53 5.38
CA PHE A 78 -11.02 7.93 5.93
C PHE A 78 -11.10 9.07 6.96
N SER A 79 -12.29 9.57 7.30
CA SER A 79 -12.48 10.78 8.12
C SER A 79 -11.83 10.70 9.50
N SER A 80 -11.77 9.50 10.08
CA SER A 80 -11.14 9.23 11.39
C SER A 80 -9.85 8.40 11.28
N LYS A 81 -9.25 8.31 10.09
CA LYS A 81 -8.09 7.46 9.83
C LYS A 81 -6.85 8.30 9.53
N THR A 82 -5.72 7.93 10.10
CA THR A 82 -4.41 8.49 9.74
C THR A 82 -3.77 7.61 8.67
N VAL A 83 -3.53 8.19 7.49
CA VAL A 83 -3.01 7.45 6.33
C VAL A 83 -1.62 7.95 5.95
N ALA A 84 -0.66 7.03 5.83
CA ALA A 84 0.63 7.27 5.21
C ALA A 84 0.67 6.61 3.82
N LEU A 85 1.20 7.31 2.82
CA LEU A 85 1.40 6.77 1.48
C LEU A 85 2.88 6.76 1.13
N PHE A 86 3.35 5.67 0.51
CA PHE A 86 4.66 5.63 -0.10
C PHE A 86 4.65 4.76 -1.36
N GLY A 87 5.55 5.05 -2.29
CA GLY A 87 5.62 4.29 -3.52
C GLY A 87 7.02 4.09 -4.06
N LEU A 88 7.19 2.96 -4.78
CA LEU A 88 8.39 2.73 -5.58
C LEU A 88 8.06 3.07 -7.02
N GLY A 89 8.93 3.86 -7.64
CA GLY A 89 8.86 4.22 -9.04
C GLY A 89 10.25 4.33 -9.64
N LEU A 90 10.33 4.24 -10.96
CA LEU A 90 11.57 4.46 -11.70
C LEU A 90 11.70 5.94 -12.04
N SER A 91 12.63 6.63 -11.41
CA SER A 91 12.89 8.07 -11.66
C SER A 91 13.52 8.37 -13.03
N LYS A 92 13.83 7.35 -13.83
CA LYS A 92 14.65 7.48 -15.04
C LYS A 92 13.86 7.85 -16.31
N LEU A 93 12.54 7.92 -16.27
CA LEU A 93 11.72 8.20 -17.46
C LEU A 93 11.83 9.67 -17.97
N LEU A 94 12.40 10.60 -17.19
CA LEU A 94 12.42 12.05 -17.51
C LEU A 94 13.82 12.66 -17.69
N ARG A 95 14.89 11.87 -17.84
CA ARG A 95 16.27 12.40 -17.94
C ARG A 95 16.91 12.38 -19.34
N THR A 96 16.13 12.12 -20.39
CA THR A 96 16.63 12.09 -21.78
C THR A 96 15.69 12.77 -22.78
N LEU A 97 15.04 13.87 -22.37
CA LEU A 97 14.51 14.88 -23.29
C LEU A 97 15.25 16.19 -23.07
#